data_AF-A0A2P7R653-F1
#
_entry.id   AF-A0A2P7R653-F1
#
_cell.length_a   1.000
_cell.length_b   1.000
_cell.length_c   1.000
_cell.angle_alpha   90.00
_cell.angle_beta   90.00
_cell.angle_gamma   90.00
#
_symmetry.space_group_name_H-M   'P 1'
#
loop_
_entity.id
_entity.type
_entity.pdbx_description
1 polymer ?
#
loop_
_entity_poly.entity_id
_entity_poly.type
_entity_poly.pdbx_seq_one_letter_code
_entity_poly.pdbx_strand_id
1 'polypeptide(L)'
;MSKVTIEFFHDAVCGWCYVLSPRLRKLVERADVEVKQRCFVLQRNDEEMVQRFGSLAAAKSEILNHWVACQQKADDPTRFNIEGMRAQPFSYPSGYLAALGAKAAELLGHSDSHWDYFDEIQRLHLKVNDNIGDRDVIIAAAGNIGLDTEAFAKVLDSDEVRQAVEADLKRARDFNLRSIPSLIINGEHVVSDTLTNERIEQLFLK
;
A
#
# COMPACT_ATOMS: atom_id res chain seq x y z
N MET A 1 -21.88 18.54 -8.97
CA MET A 1 -21.94 17.11 -8.63
C MET A 1 -21.47 16.97 -7.19
N SER A 2 -21.98 16.01 -6.43
CA SER A 2 -21.42 15.71 -5.09
C SER A 2 -20.03 15.12 -5.24
N LYS A 3 -19.09 15.55 -4.40
CA LYS A 3 -17.73 15.00 -4.32
C LYS A 3 -17.76 13.48 -4.25
N VAL A 4 -17.00 12.79 -5.11
CA VAL A 4 -16.90 11.32 -5.08
C VAL A 4 -15.88 10.93 -4.00
N THR A 5 -16.22 9.94 -3.17
CA THR A 5 -15.27 9.38 -2.20
C THR A 5 -14.84 7.99 -2.62
N ILE A 6 -13.54 7.71 -2.59
CA ILE A 6 -12.95 6.41 -2.87
C ILE A 6 -12.20 5.96 -1.62
N GLU A 7 -12.59 4.84 -1.03
CA GLU A 7 -11.74 4.16 -0.04
C GLU A 7 -10.82 3.19 -0.78
N PHE A 8 -9.52 3.49 -0.82
CA PHE A 8 -8.51 2.67 -1.49
C PHE A 8 -7.85 1.71 -0.50
N PHE A 9 -8.19 0.41 -0.61
CA PHE A 9 -7.60 -0.66 0.17
C PHE A 9 -6.34 -1.18 -0.48
N HIS A 10 -5.22 -1.12 0.25
CA HIS A 10 -3.90 -1.41 -0.26
C HIS A 10 -2.97 -2.07 0.77
N ASP A 11 -1.85 -2.57 0.25
CA ASP A 11 -0.72 -3.11 1.00
C ASP A 11 0.59 -2.69 0.33
N ALA A 12 1.59 -2.31 1.12
CA ALA A 12 2.89 -1.84 0.65
C ALA A 12 3.65 -2.90 -0.16
N VAL A 13 3.43 -4.20 0.09
CA VAL A 13 4.09 -5.27 -0.68
C VAL A 13 3.41 -5.55 -2.03
N CYS A 14 2.22 -5.00 -2.26
CA CYS A 14 1.43 -5.27 -3.45
C CYS A 14 1.88 -4.44 -4.67
N GLY A 15 2.45 -5.12 -5.66
CA GLY A 15 2.84 -4.49 -6.94
C GLY A 15 1.65 -3.88 -7.70
N TRP A 16 0.47 -4.48 -7.61
CA TRP A 16 -0.75 -3.94 -8.24
C TRP A 16 -1.24 -2.65 -7.58
N CYS A 17 -1.11 -2.53 -6.25
CA CYS A 17 -1.36 -1.25 -5.56
C CYS A 17 -0.36 -0.18 -6.00
N TYR A 18 0.91 -0.55 -6.21
CA TYR A 18 1.95 0.36 -6.68
C TYR A 18 1.75 0.85 -8.13
N VAL A 19 1.05 0.06 -8.95
CA VAL A 19 0.55 0.48 -10.27
C VAL A 19 -0.64 1.43 -10.14
N LEU A 20 -1.58 1.17 -9.23
CA LEU A 20 -2.81 1.95 -9.12
C LEU A 20 -2.62 3.31 -8.43
N SER A 21 -1.82 3.38 -7.36
CA SER A 21 -1.63 4.60 -6.56
C SER A 21 -1.34 5.87 -7.40
N PRO A 22 -0.34 5.90 -8.30
CA PRO A 22 -0.07 7.09 -9.10
C PRO A 22 -1.21 7.45 -10.08
N ARG A 23 -2.04 6.49 -10.49
CA ARG A 23 -3.22 6.77 -11.32
C ARG A 23 -4.32 7.46 -10.52
N LEU A 24 -4.51 7.04 -9.27
CA LEU A 24 -5.43 7.72 -8.34
C LEU A 24 -4.93 9.12 -7.96
N ARG A 25 -3.61 9.33 -7.82
CA ARG A 25 -3.03 10.68 -7.67
C ARG A 25 -3.38 11.59 -8.85
N LYS A 26 -3.19 11.11 -10.09
CA LYS A 26 -3.59 11.84 -11.30
C LYS A 26 -5.10 12.09 -11.38
N LEU A 27 -5.93 11.21 -10.80
CA LEU A 27 -7.38 11.38 -10.76
C LEU A 27 -7.77 12.56 -9.86
N VAL A 28 -7.22 12.66 -8.65
CA VAL A 28 -7.56 13.75 -7.71
C VAL A 28 -7.13 15.12 -8.21
N GLU A 29 -6.12 15.19 -9.10
CA GLU A 29 -5.73 16.44 -9.78
C GLU A 29 -6.74 16.87 -10.85
N ARG A 30 -7.54 15.94 -11.39
CA ARG A 30 -8.40 16.14 -12.56
C ARG A 30 -9.89 16.16 -12.24
N ALA A 31 -10.30 15.77 -11.03
CA ALA A 31 -11.69 15.69 -10.62
C ALA A 31 -11.89 15.94 -9.12
N ASP A 32 -13.13 16.30 -8.75
CA ASP A 32 -13.56 16.48 -7.35
C ASP A 32 -13.77 15.12 -6.66
N VAL A 33 -12.65 14.45 -6.38
CA VAL A 33 -12.56 13.11 -5.78
C VAL A 33 -11.73 13.17 -4.50
N GLU A 34 -12.23 12.55 -3.44
CA GLU A 34 -11.48 12.25 -2.22
C GLU A 34 -11.04 10.79 -2.23
N VAL A 35 -9.75 10.53 -2.00
CA VAL A 35 -9.26 9.16 -1.82
C VAL A 35 -8.82 8.96 -0.39
N LYS A 36 -9.56 8.13 0.35
CA LYS A 36 -9.24 7.70 1.71
C LYS A 36 -8.42 6.43 1.64
N GLN A 37 -7.20 6.49 2.16
CA GLN A 37 -6.30 5.34 2.19
C GLN A 37 -6.72 4.34 3.28
N ARG A 38 -6.65 3.04 2.97
CA ARG A 38 -7.07 1.95 3.85
C ARG A 38 -6.07 0.79 3.81
N CYS A 39 -5.63 0.34 4.97
CA CYS A 39 -4.74 -0.82 5.08
C CYS A 39 -5.52 -2.14 4.94
N PHE A 40 -5.00 -3.11 4.16
CA PHE A 40 -5.59 -4.45 4.02
C PHE A 40 -4.74 -5.60 4.58
N VAL A 41 -3.41 -5.43 4.71
CA VAL A 41 -2.46 -6.42 5.27
C VAL A 41 -2.67 -7.85 4.76
N LEU A 42 -1.99 -8.22 3.68
CA LEU A 42 -2.06 -9.54 3.06
C LEU A 42 -1.53 -10.66 3.97
N GLN A 43 -0.40 -10.41 4.62
CA GLN A 43 0.25 -11.28 5.60
C GLN A 43 0.83 -10.42 6.73
N ARG A 44 0.68 -10.88 7.96
CA ARG A 44 1.15 -10.16 9.17
C ARG A 44 2.57 -10.47 9.58
N ASN A 45 3.06 -11.66 9.23
CA ASN A 45 4.32 -12.19 9.72
C ASN A 45 4.80 -13.37 8.85
N ASP A 46 5.97 -13.89 9.19
CA ASP A 46 6.59 -15.02 8.51
C ASP A 46 5.76 -16.32 8.61
N GLU A 47 5.03 -16.52 9.70
CA GLU A 47 4.19 -17.71 9.88
C GLU A 47 3.04 -17.73 8.87
N GLU A 48 2.34 -16.61 8.68
CA GLU A 48 1.28 -16.46 7.67
C GLU A 48 1.84 -16.58 6.25
N MET A 49 3.06 -16.07 6.00
CA MET A 49 3.76 -16.24 4.73
C MET A 49 4.05 -17.73 4.46
N VAL A 50 4.59 -18.46 5.44
CA VAL A 50 4.88 -19.89 5.32
C VAL A 50 3.58 -20.69 5.15
N GLN A 51 2.52 -20.35 5.88
CA GLN A 51 1.21 -21.02 5.73
C GLN A 51 0.66 -20.86 4.31
N ARG A 52 0.83 -19.68 3.70
CA ARG A 52 0.31 -19.38 2.37
C ARG A 52 1.18 -19.95 1.24
N PHE A 53 2.49 -19.81 1.35
CA PHE A 53 3.44 -20.10 0.25
C PHE A 53 4.29 -21.35 0.48
N GLY A 54 4.17 -22.00 1.63
CA GLY A 54 4.94 -23.19 2.04
C GLY A 54 6.34 -22.88 2.59
N SER A 55 6.98 -21.79 2.16
CA SER A 55 8.25 -21.29 2.73
C SER A 55 8.47 -19.82 2.40
N LEU A 56 9.36 -19.14 3.14
CA LEU A 56 9.74 -17.74 2.83
C LEU A 56 10.45 -17.61 1.48
N ALA A 57 11.24 -18.62 1.08
CA ALA A 57 11.89 -18.66 -0.22
C ALA A 57 10.87 -18.77 -1.36
N ALA A 58 9.87 -19.64 -1.21
CA ALA A 58 8.76 -19.76 -2.16
C ALA A 58 7.93 -18.47 -2.21
N ALA A 59 7.64 -17.85 -1.06
CA ALA A 59 6.95 -16.57 -0.99
C ALA A 59 7.69 -15.48 -1.79
N LYS A 60 8.99 -15.33 -1.56
CA LYS A 60 9.83 -14.37 -2.32
C LYS A 60 9.77 -14.65 -3.82
N SER A 61 9.92 -15.91 -4.23
CA SER A 61 9.89 -16.27 -5.65
C SER A 61 8.53 -15.99 -6.31
N GLU A 62 7.43 -16.36 -5.66
CA GLU A 62 6.08 -16.17 -6.21
C GLU A 62 5.69 -14.70 -6.28
N ILE A 63 5.99 -13.93 -5.23
CA ILE A 63 5.67 -12.50 -5.19
C ILE A 63 6.46 -11.74 -6.26
N LEU A 64 7.73 -12.08 -6.49
CA LEU A 64 8.51 -11.47 -7.57
C LEU A 64 7.99 -11.84 -8.96
N ASN A 65 7.42 -13.03 -9.16
CA ASN A 65 6.72 -13.36 -10.40
C ASN A 65 5.47 -12.48 -10.59
N HIS A 66 4.73 -12.17 -9.52
CA HIS A 66 3.64 -11.19 -9.58
C HIS A 66 4.15 -9.79 -9.94
N TRP A 67 5.32 -9.37 -9.44
CA TRP A 67 5.91 -8.09 -9.81
C TRP A 67 6.22 -7.99 -11.30
N VAL A 68 6.64 -9.08 -11.95
CA VAL A 68 6.84 -9.09 -13.42
C VAL A 68 5.55 -8.74 -14.16
N ALA A 69 4.42 -9.33 -13.76
CA ALA A 69 3.12 -9.02 -14.36
C ALA A 69 2.69 -7.57 -14.08
N CYS A 70 2.95 -7.05 -12.87
CA CYS A 70 2.68 -5.66 -12.51
C CYS A 70 3.51 -4.69 -13.36
N GLN A 71 4.81 -4.96 -13.51
CA GLN A 71 5.75 -4.13 -14.27
C GLN A 71 5.31 -3.97 -15.74
N GLN A 72 4.81 -5.05 -16.36
CA GLN A 72 4.30 -5.01 -17.74
C GLN A 72 3.05 -4.12 -17.92
N LYS A 73 2.32 -3.84 -16.84
CA LYS A 73 1.09 -3.04 -16.84
C LYS A 73 1.27 -1.68 -16.18
N ALA A 74 2.46 -1.38 -15.66
CA ALA A 74 2.77 -0.11 -15.03
C ALA A 74 2.92 0.99 -16.08
N ASP A 75 2.47 2.20 -15.74
CA ASP A 75 2.68 3.39 -16.58
C ASP A 75 4.18 3.73 -16.70
N ASP A 76 4.95 3.41 -15.65
CA ASP A 76 6.41 3.48 -15.62
C ASP A 76 6.99 2.15 -15.10
N PRO A 77 7.42 1.25 -16.00
CA PRO A 77 8.03 -0.04 -15.64
C PRO A 77 9.33 0.09 -14.87
N THR A 78 10.03 1.22 -14.98
CA THR A 78 11.33 1.43 -14.32
C THR A 78 11.19 1.54 -12.80
N ARG A 79 9.97 1.75 -12.29
CA ARG A 79 9.67 1.78 -10.85
C ARG A 79 9.82 0.43 -10.15
N PHE A 80 9.97 -0.67 -10.89
CA PHE A 80 10.21 -2.00 -10.33
C PHE A 80 11.66 -2.43 -10.49
N ASN A 81 12.31 -2.82 -9.40
CA ASN A 81 13.64 -3.43 -9.39
C ASN A 81 13.55 -4.88 -8.90
N ILE A 82 13.14 -5.78 -9.81
CA ILE A 82 12.83 -7.18 -9.48
C ILE A 82 14.11 -7.97 -9.20
N GLU A 83 15.13 -7.81 -10.05
CA GLU A 83 16.41 -8.51 -9.87
C GLU A 83 17.19 -7.98 -8.66
N GLY A 84 17.08 -6.68 -8.37
CA GLY A 84 17.60 -6.11 -7.12
C GLY A 84 16.97 -6.77 -5.90
N MET A 85 15.63 -6.84 -5.81
CA MET A 85 14.94 -7.50 -4.70
C MET A 85 15.29 -8.99 -4.61
N ARG A 86 15.44 -9.67 -5.76
CA ARG A 86 15.86 -11.08 -5.82
C ARG A 86 17.25 -11.28 -5.19
N ALA A 87 18.18 -10.36 -5.43
CA ALA A 87 19.54 -10.41 -4.92
C ALA A 87 19.67 -10.04 -3.43
N GLN A 88 18.64 -9.41 -2.83
CA GLN A 88 18.67 -9.05 -1.41
C GLN A 88 18.80 -10.28 -0.50
N PRO A 89 19.62 -10.22 0.57
CA PRO A 89 19.89 -11.37 1.44
C PRO A 89 18.77 -11.67 2.43
N PHE A 90 17.86 -10.71 2.66
CA PHE A 90 16.74 -10.89 3.59
C PHE A 90 15.56 -11.65 2.95
N SER A 91 14.79 -12.35 3.79
CA SER A 91 13.48 -12.92 3.43
C SER A 91 12.50 -11.83 3.06
N TYR A 92 11.60 -12.09 2.12
CA TYR A 92 10.64 -11.09 1.66
C TYR A 92 9.77 -10.58 2.82
N PRO A 93 9.70 -9.26 3.08
CA PRO A 93 9.02 -8.72 4.25
C PRO A 93 7.50 -8.83 4.15
N SER A 94 6.83 -8.86 5.30
CA SER A 94 5.37 -8.73 5.39
C SER A 94 4.94 -7.26 5.24
N GLY A 95 3.67 -7.03 4.91
CA GLY A 95 3.10 -5.68 4.75
C GLY A 95 2.69 -4.99 6.05
N TYR A 96 2.69 -5.71 7.18
CA TYR A 96 2.06 -5.23 8.41
C TYR A 96 2.77 -4.04 9.05
N LEU A 97 4.11 -4.08 9.13
CA LEU A 97 4.86 -2.97 9.72
C LEU A 97 4.71 -1.69 8.89
N ALA A 98 4.65 -1.81 7.57
CA ALA A 98 4.36 -0.70 6.67
C ALA A 98 2.93 -0.15 6.84
N ALA A 99 1.94 -1.02 7.12
CA ALA A 99 0.58 -0.59 7.44
C ALA A 99 0.51 0.20 8.76
N LEU A 100 1.22 -0.26 9.80
CA LEU A 100 1.36 0.49 11.05
C LEU A 100 2.01 1.86 10.78
N GLY A 101 3.06 1.89 9.97
CA GLY A 101 3.73 3.14 9.57
C GLY A 101 2.80 4.11 8.84
N ALA A 102 1.97 3.62 7.92
CA ALA A 102 1.02 4.46 7.19
C ALA A 102 -0.05 5.06 8.11
N LYS A 103 -0.52 4.30 9.11
CA LYS A 103 -1.42 4.81 10.15
C LYS A 103 -0.74 5.77 11.12
N ALA A 104 0.51 5.55 11.47
CA ALA A 104 1.28 6.50 12.28
C ALA A 104 1.46 7.83 11.53
N ALA A 105 1.73 7.79 10.23
CA ALA A 105 1.81 8.98 9.38
C ALA A 105 0.45 9.70 9.29
N GLU A 106 -0.66 8.97 9.20
CA GLU A 106 -2.02 9.52 9.21
C GLU A 106 -2.34 10.27 10.50
N LEU A 107 -1.92 9.74 11.66
CA LEU A 107 -2.19 10.35 12.97
C LEU A 107 -1.32 11.58 13.25
N LEU A 108 -0.08 11.60 12.77
CA LEU A 108 0.87 12.68 13.04
C LEU A 108 0.86 13.79 12.00
N GLY A 109 0.53 13.44 10.76
CA GLY A 109 0.65 14.32 9.62
C GLY A 109 -0.62 15.09 9.28
N HIS A 110 -0.66 15.60 8.06
CA HIS A 110 -1.84 16.21 7.47
C HIS A 110 -2.66 15.16 6.69
N SER A 111 -3.75 15.61 6.06
CA SER A 111 -4.73 14.77 5.37
C SER A 111 -4.15 13.76 4.38
N ASP A 112 -3.00 14.07 3.77
CA ASP A 112 -2.38 13.25 2.72
C ASP A 112 -1.20 12.40 3.24
N SER A 113 -0.79 12.56 4.51
CA SER A 113 0.43 11.93 5.02
C SER A 113 0.39 10.41 5.02
N HIS A 114 -0.79 9.79 5.12
CA HIS A 114 -0.93 8.33 4.87
C HIS A 114 -0.50 7.99 3.45
N TRP A 115 -1.03 8.71 2.46
CA TRP A 115 -0.80 8.42 1.05
C TRP A 115 0.65 8.72 0.66
N ASP A 116 1.20 9.84 1.15
CA ASP A 116 2.60 10.21 0.91
C ASP A 116 3.55 9.15 1.50
N TYR A 117 3.28 8.70 2.73
CA TYR A 117 4.05 7.64 3.36
C TYR A 117 3.93 6.32 2.60
N PHE A 118 2.72 5.98 2.16
CA PHE A 118 2.46 4.76 1.41
C PHE A 118 3.22 4.75 0.07
N ASP A 119 3.20 5.86 -0.68
CA ASP A 119 3.94 5.98 -1.93
C ASP A 119 5.46 5.85 -1.70
N GLU A 120 5.98 6.45 -0.62
CA GLU A 120 7.40 6.36 -0.28
C GLU A 120 7.82 4.96 0.16
N ILE A 121 7.06 4.30 1.05
CA ILE A 121 7.43 2.95 1.51
C ILE A 121 7.33 1.93 0.36
N GLN A 122 6.40 2.10 -0.56
CA GLN A 122 6.36 1.31 -1.79
C GLN A 122 7.57 1.60 -2.69
N ARG A 123 8.03 2.84 -2.81
CA ARG A 123 9.24 3.17 -3.55
C ARG A 123 10.47 2.49 -2.93
N LEU A 124 10.64 2.59 -1.61
CA LEU A 124 11.74 1.94 -0.89
C LEU A 124 11.74 0.42 -1.10
N HIS A 125 10.57 -0.21 -1.06
CA HIS A 125 10.45 -1.67 -1.26
C HIS A 125 10.61 -2.10 -2.72
N LEU A 126 9.78 -1.56 -3.63
CA LEU A 126 9.66 -2.05 -5.00
C LEU A 126 10.74 -1.51 -5.95
N LYS A 127 11.30 -0.32 -5.68
CA LYS A 127 12.33 0.31 -6.51
C LYS A 127 13.73 0.24 -5.88
N VAL A 128 13.87 0.65 -4.64
CA VAL A 128 15.19 0.70 -3.96
C VAL A 128 15.59 -0.67 -3.42
N ASN A 129 14.59 -1.49 -3.03
CA ASN A 129 14.73 -2.81 -2.43
C ASN A 129 15.29 -2.80 -1.01
N ASP A 130 14.93 -1.77 -0.24
CA ASP A 130 15.14 -1.74 1.20
C ASP A 130 14.18 -2.70 1.92
N ASN A 131 14.60 -3.21 3.08
CA ASN A 131 13.81 -4.15 3.86
C ASN A 131 12.74 -3.41 4.67
N ILE A 132 11.51 -3.36 4.18
CA ILE A 132 10.38 -2.74 4.91
C ILE A 132 9.84 -3.58 6.08
N GLY A 133 10.45 -4.73 6.35
CA GLY A 133 10.29 -5.46 7.62
C GLY A 133 11.21 -4.93 8.73
N ASP A 134 12.14 -4.02 8.39
CA ASP A 134 13.02 -3.35 9.33
C ASP A 134 12.39 -2.05 9.82
N ARG A 135 12.36 -1.86 11.14
CA ARG A 135 11.81 -0.67 11.78
C ARG A 135 12.55 0.61 11.37
N ASP A 136 13.86 0.53 11.17
CA ASP A 136 14.64 1.72 10.83
C ASP A 136 14.28 2.25 9.43
N VAL A 137 13.93 1.36 8.49
CA VAL A 137 13.43 1.72 7.16
C VAL A 137 12.05 2.39 7.24
N ILE A 138 11.17 1.91 8.12
CA ILE A 138 9.84 2.50 8.36
C ILE A 138 9.97 3.93 8.91
N ILE A 139 10.85 4.13 9.88
CA ILE A 139 11.09 5.47 10.46
C ILE A 139 11.75 6.38 9.42
N ALA A 140 12.71 5.88 8.65
CA ALA A 140 13.37 6.64 7.59
C ALA A 140 12.37 7.09 6.50
N ALA A 141 11.41 6.25 6.12
CA ALA A 141 10.36 6.59 5.18
C ALA A 141 9.53 7.79 5.65
N ALA A 142 9.21 7.86 6.95
CA ALA A 142 8.52 9.01 7.54
C ALA A 142 9.36 10.30 7.44
N GLY A 143 10.66 10.22 7.69
CA GLY A 143 11.58 11.34 7.54
C GLY A 143 11.69 11.83 6.08
N ASN A 144 11.67 10.92 5.11
CA ASN A 144 11.74 11.25 3.67
C ASN A 144 10.55 12.09 3.18
N ILE A 145 9.39 11.96 3.83
CA ILE A 145 8.20 12.76 3.56
C ILE A 145 8.05 13.98 4.50
N GLY A 146 9.06 14.26 5.32
CA GLY A 146 9.13 15.44 6.19
C GLY A 146 8.44 15.31 7.55
N LEU A 147 8.08 14.10 7.99
CA LEU A 147 7.57 13.88 9.34
C LEU A 147 8.71 13.83 10.37
N ASP A 148 8.41 14.25 11.61
CA ASP A 148 9.31 14.11 12.75
C ASP A 148 9.48 12.63 13.09
N THR A 149 10.71 12.11 12.92
CA THR A 149 11.02 10.69 13.09
C THR A 149 10.97 10.24 14.55
N GLU A 150 11.24 11.11 15.52
CA GLU A 150 11.14 10.78 16.95
C GLU A 150 9.68 10.70 17.38
N ALA A 151 8.85 11.65 16.95
CA ALA A 151 7.42 11.63 17.18
C ALA A 151 6.78 10.42 16.49
N PHE A 152 7.17 10.15 15.24
CA PHE A 152 6.72 8.99 14.47
C PHE A 152 7.05 7.67 15.16
N ALA A 153 8.29 7.49 15.62
CA ALA A 153 8.70 6.28 16.32
C ALA A 153 7.87 6.04 17.60
N LYS A 154 7.46 7.10 18.31
CA LYS A 154 6.59 6.98 19.50
C LYS A 154 5.16 6.55 19.14
N VAL A 155 4.60 7.12 18.08
CA VAL A 155 3.22 6.81 17.66
C VAL A 155 3.11 5.44 17.00
N LEU A 156 4.15 5.00 16.28
CA LEU A 156 4.20 3.70 15.59
C LEU A 156 3.84 2.51 16.49
N ASP A 157 4.24 2.55 17.76
CA ASP A 157 3.98 1.48 18.74
C ASP A 157 2.70 1.67 19.57
N SER A 158 1.91 2.71 19.29
CA SER A 158 0.70 2.99 20.04
C SER A 158 -0.41 1.99 19.75
N ASP A 159 -1.28 1.77 20.73
CA ASP A 159 -2.50 0.99 20.53
C ASP A 159 -3.47 1.65 19.56
N GLU A 160 -3.43 2.98 19.46
CA GLU A 160 -4.23 3.75 18.50
C GLU A 160 -3.89 3.38 17.06
N VAL A 161 -2.61 3.28 16.71
CA VAL A 161 -2.15 2.81 15.38
C VAL A 161 -2.61 1.38 15.10
N ARG A 162 -2.47 0.47 16.07
CA ARG A 162 -2.93 -0.92 15.92
C ARG A 162 -4.44 -0.98 15.70
N GLN A 163 -5.21 -0.22 16.48
CA GLN A 163 -6.66 -0.14 16.36
C GLN A 163 -7.08 0.47 15.01
N ALA A 164 -6.35 1.46 14.50
CA ALA A 164 -6.61 2.05 13.19
C ALA A 164 -6.41 1.04 12.05
N VAL A 165 -5.36 0.20 12.10
CA VAL A 165 -5.18 -0.90 11.14
C VAL A 165 -6.33 -1.92 11.27
N GLU A 166 -6.68 -2.34 12.49
CA GLU A 166 -7.79 -3.29 12.69
C GLU A 166 -9.15 -2.74 12.24
N ALA A 167 -9.37 -1.42 12.36
CA ALA A 167 -10.57 -0.76 11.88
C ALA A 167 -10.69 -0.83 10.34
N ASP A 168 -9.58 -0.62 9.62
CA ASP A 168 -9.55 -0.78 8.16
C ASP A 168 -9.79 -2.24 7.76
N LEU A 169 -9.18 -3.20 8.44
CA LEU A 169 -9.42 -4.63 8.21
C LEU A 169 -10.86 -5.03 8.49
N LYS A 170 -11.47 -4.47 9.54
CA LYS A 170 -12.89 -4.65 9.81
C LYS A 170 -13.73 -4.06 8.68
N ARG A 171 -13.44 -2.85 8.22
CA ARG A 171 -14.14 -2.20 7.10
C ARG A 171 -14.05 -3.05 5.82
N ALA A 172 -12.89 -3.63 5.54
CA ALA A 172 -12.69 -4.54 4.41
C ALA A 172 -13.55 -5.81 4.53
N ARG A 173 -13.62 -6.41 5.73
CA ARG A 173 -14.48 -7.57 6.02
C ARG A 173 -15.98 -7.25 5.89
N ASP A 174 -16.41 -6.08 6.38
CA ASP A 174 -17.81 -5.64 6.28
C ASP A 174 -18.25 -5.52 4.80
N PHE A 175 -17.31 -5.28 3.89
CA PHE A 175 -17.52 -5.20 2.44
C PHE A 175 -17.17 -6.49 1.68
N ASN A 176 -16.86 -7.58 2.39
CA ASN A 176 -16.42 -8.85 1.82
C ASN A 176 -15.24 -8.71 0.83
N LEU A 177 -14.32 -7.79 1.08
CA LEU A 177 -13.12 -7.63 0.26
C LEU A 177 -12.20 -8.85 0.46
N ARG A 178 -11.76 -9.45 -0.66
CA ARG A 178 -10.95 -10.69 -0.67
C ARG A 178 -9.59 -10.53 -1.34
N SER A 179 -9.32 -9.35 -1.91
CA SER A 179 -8.14 -9.06 -2.70
C SER A 179 -7.83 -7.58 -2.61
N ILE A 180 -6.61 -7.20 -2.98
CA ILE A 180 -6.21 -5.81 -3.18
C ILE A 180 -5.39 -5.68 -4.48
N PRO A 181 -5.39 -4.50 -5.14
CA PRO A 181 -6.10 -3.29 -4.76
C PRO A 181 -7.63 -3.45 -4.85
N SER A 182 -8.34 -2.85 -3.90
CA SER A 182 -9.80 -2.74 -3.93
C SER A 182 -10.24 -1.33 -3.59
N LEU A 183 -11.29 -0.87 -4.24
CA LEU A 183 -11.89 0.44 -4.05
C LEU A 183 -13.32 0.26 -3.53
N ILE A 184 -13.71 1.06 -2.53
CA ILE A 184 -15.12 1.30 -2.21
C ILE A 184 -15.45 2.71 -2.66
N ILE A 185 -16.32 2.84 -3.65
CA ILE A 185 -16.73 4.12 -4.23
C ILE A 185 -18.05 4.54 -3.59
N ASN A 186 -18.09 5.76 -3.07
CA ASN A 186 -19.21 6.39 -2.36
C ASN A 186 -19.77 5.51 -1.22
N GLY A 187 -18.91 4.69 -0.60
CA GLY A 187 -19.30 3.81 0.51
C GLY A 187 -20.17 2.62 0.10
N GLU A 188 -20.39 2.37 -1.19
CA GLU A 188 -21.36 1.37 -1.66
C GLU A 188 -20.80 0.47 -2.76
N HIS A 189 -20.13 1.03 -3.78
CA HIS A 189 -19.73 0.28 -4.97
C HIS A 189 -18.30 -0.27 -4.84
N VAL A 190 -18.17 -1.59 -4.87
CA VAL A 190 -16.87 -2.28 -4.77
C VAL A 190 -16.26 -2.51 -6.15
N VAL A 191 -15.00 -2.13 -6.31
CA VAL A 191 -14.16 -2.46 -7.46
C VAL A 191 -12.90 -3.14 -6.96
N SER A 192 -12.72 -4.42 -7.28
CA SER A 192 -11.53 -5.20 -6.89
C SER A 192 -10.63 -5.44 -8.11
N ASP A 193 -10.04 -4.36 -8.61
CA ASP A 193 -9.20 -4.39 -9.81
C ASP A 193 -8.17 -3.26 -9.82
N THR A 194 -7.07 -3.46 -10.53
CA THR A 194 -6.11 -2.40 -10.85
C THR A 194 -6.61 -1.62 -12.06
N LEU A 195 -7.40 -0.58 -11.80
CA LEU A 195 -7.98 0.23 -12.86
C LEU A 195 -6.92 0.80 -13.82
N THR A 196 -7.17 0.68 -15.12
CA THR A 196 -6.42 1.39 -16.16
C THR A 196 -6.77 2.87 -16.17
N ASN A 197 -5.92 3.71 -16.74
CA ASN A 197 -6.23 5.13 -16.93
C ASN A 197 -7.56 5.32 -17.69
N GLU A 198 -7.78 4.58 -18.78
CA GLU A 198 -9.04 4.60 -19.54
C GLU A 198 -10.26 4.28 -18.66
N ARG A 199 -10.16 3.24 -17.80
CA ARG A 199 -11.27 2.86 -16.92
C ARG A 199 -11.53 3.88 -15.83
N ILE A 200 -10.49 4.52 -15.31
CA ILE A 200 -10.61 5.66 -14.38
C ILE A 200 -11.37 6.81 -15.06
N GLU A 201 -11.01 7.16 -16.30
CA GLU A 201 -11.70 8.22 -17.04
C GLU A 201 -13.18 7.88 -17.25
N GLN A 202 -13.48 6.63 -17.61
CA GLN A 202 -14.86 6.17 -17.81
C GLN A 202 -15.72 6.22 -16.55
N LEU A 203 -15.13 5.99 -15.38
CA LEU A 203 -15.83 5.90 -14.11
C LEU A 203 -15.97 7.25 -13.39
N PHE A 204 -14.99 8.14 -13.53
CA PHE A 204 -14.88 9.32 -12.66
C PHE A 204 -14.81 10.67 -13.39
N LEU A 205 -14.55 10.69 -14.71
CA LEU A 205 -14.35 11.93 -15.47
C LEU A 205 -15.45 12.22 -16.50
N LYS A 206 -16.61 11.56 -16.40
CA LYS A 206 -17.77 11.78 -17.28
C LYS A 206 -18.72 12.82 -16.73
#